data_AF-A0A8S3A9W9-F1
#
_entry.id   AF-A0A8S3A9W9-F1
#
_cell.length_a   1.000
_cell.length_b   1.000
_cell.length_c   1.000
_cell.angle_alpha   90.00
_cell.angle_beta   90.00
_cell.angle_gamma   90.00
#
_symmetry.space_group_name_H-M   'P 1'
#
loop_
_entity.id
_entity.type
_entity.pdbx_description
1 polymer ?
#
loop_
_entity_poly.entity_id
_entity_poly.type
_entity_poly.pdbx_seq_one_letter_code
_entity_poly.pdbx_strand_id
1 'polypeptide(L)'
;VLNLNKSKLIVTPELLEQSQGKWEGLDRKSPHILEAIAEMRRQNIVFCAPEGESLDMVQKRAIAALEPYVEQAKQESIVKN
;
A
#
# COMPACT_ATOMS: atom_id res chain seq x y z
N VAL A 1 -25.72 0.04 -0.63
CA VAL A 1 -25.05 1.27 -0.15
C VAL A 1 -24.39 0.94 1.18
N LEU A 2 -23.05 0.98 1.27
CA LEU A 2 -22.36 0.81 2.56
C LEU A 2 -22.76 1.98 3.47
N ASN A 3 -23.38 1.67 4.61
CA ASN A 3 -23.76 2.69 5.58
C ASN A 3 -22.53 3.06 6.41
N LEU A 4 -21.70 3.96 5.85
CA LEU A 4 -20.47 4.42 6.46
C LEU A 4 -20.77 5.52 7.47
N ASN A 5 -20.29 5.35 8.70
CA ASN A 5 -20.27 6.44 9.66
C ASN A 5 -19.16 7.42 9.28
N LYS A 6 -19.53 8.52 8.61
CA LYS A 6 -18.57 9.53 8.12
C LYS A 6 -17.73 10.17 9.23
N SER A 7 -18.22 10.22 10.48
CA SER A 7 -17.43 10.78 11.59
C SER A 7 -16.30 9.86 12.05
N LYS A 8 -16.29 8.61 11.61
CA LYS A 8 -15.22 7.63 11.86
C LYS A 8 -14.34 7.39 10.63
N LEU A 9 -14.59 8.11 9.53
CA LEU A 9 -13.78 8.00 8.33
C LEU A 9 -12.48 8.78 8.53
N ILE A 10 -11.35 8.07 8.48
CA ILE A 10 -10.02 8.65 8.54
C ILE A 10 -9.39 8.47 7.16
N VAL A 11 -8.91 9.57 6.57
CA VAL A 11 -8.19 9.55 5.29
C VAL A 11 -6.73 9.83 5.60
N THR A 12 -5.84 8.95 5.15
CA THR A 12 -4.43 9.02 5.49
C THR A 12 -3.58 8.67 4.26
N PRO A 13 -2.51 9.43 3.95
CA PRO A 13 -1.63 9.15 2.82
C PRO A 13 -0.96 7.77 2.87
N GLU A 14 -0.76 7.25 4.07
CA GLU A 14 -0.06 5.99 4.35
C GLU A 14 -0.82 4.75 3.86
N LEU A 15 -2.11 4.90 3.52
CA LEU A 15 -2.95 3.84 2.94
C LEU A 15 -3.29 4.07 1.46
N LEU A 16 -2.61 5.02 0.80
CA LEU A 16 -2.70 5.15 -0.65
C LEU A 16 -2.10 3.92 -1.35
N GLU A 17 -2.52 3.69 -2.60
CA GLU A 17 -1.92 2.68 -3.48
C GLU A 17 -0.40 2.90 -3.65
N GLN A 18 0.33 1.86 -4.02
CA GLN A 18 1.74 1.95 -4.42
C GLN A 18 1.91 2.93 -5.58
N SER A 19 2.68 4.00 -5.37
CA SER A 19 2.98 4.89 -6.49
C SER A 19 3.80 4.17 -7.56
N GLN A 20 3.34 4.28 -8.79
CA GLN A 20 4.04 3.76 -9.97
C GLN A 20 4.94 4.83 -10.61
N GLY A 21 5.10 5.99 -9.96
CA GLY A 21 5.95 7.09 -10.41
C GLY A 21 5.67 7.46 -11.87
N LYS A 22 6.73 7.48 -12.68
CA LYS A 22 6.63 7.81 -14.12
C LYS A 22 5.79 6.85 -14.95
N TRP A 23 5.35 5.72 -14.40
CA TRP A 23 4.49 4.78 -15.13
C TRP A 23 3.00 5.01 -14.88
N GLU A 24 2.62 5.88 -13.95
CA GLU A 24 1.21 6.22 -13.72
C GLU A 24 0.58 6.78 -15.01
N GLY A 25 -0.57 6.23 -15.39
CA GLY A 25 -1.28 6.62 -16.61
C GLY A 25 -0.75 6.03 -17.92
N LEU A 26 0.36 5.27 -17.90
CA LEU A 26 0.88 4.60 -19.10
C LEU A 26 0.14 3.27 -19.39
N ASP A 27 0.08 2.89 -20.66
CA ASP A 27 -0.44 1.57 -21.07
C ASP A 27 0.56 0.48 -20.67
N ARG A 28 0.08 -0.50 -19.91
CA ARG A 28 0.84 -1.68 -19.47
C ARG A 28 1.43 -2.50 -20.61
N LYS A 29 0.91 -2.37 -21.84
CA LYS A 29 1.41 -3.05 -23.05
C LYS A 29 2.60 -2.35 -23.69
N SER A 30 3.02 -1.21 -23.17
CA SER A 30 4.17 -0.49 -23.67
C SER A 30 5.46 -1.34 -23.54
N PRO A 31 6.33 -1.41 -24.57
CA PRO A 31 7.51 -2.28 -24.57
C PRO A 31 8.43 -2.09 -23.36
N HIS A 32 8.65 -0.83 -22.94
CA HIS A 32 9.49 -0.51 -21.78
C HIS A 32 8.88 -0.97 -20.44
N ILE A 33 7.56 -1.14 -20.35
CA ILE A 33 6.89 -1.68 -19.15
C ILE A 33 6.96 -3.21 -19.13
N LEU A 34 6.92 -3.87 -20.29
CA LEU A 34 6.98 -5.34 -20.35
C LEU A 34 8.32 -5.91 -19.86
N GLU A 35 9.44 -5.29 -20.27
CA GLU A 35 10.77 -5.67 -19.79
C GLU A 35 10.91 -5.43 -18.27
N ALA A 36 10.36 -4.31 -17.80
CA ALA A 36 10.41 -3.94 -16.39
C ALA A 36 9.52 -4.86 -15.52
N ILE A 37 8.37 -5.33 -16.04
CA ILE A 37 7.54 -6.34 -15.37
C ILE A 37 8.30 -7.67 -15.19
N ALA A 38 9.15 -8.05 -16.16
CA ALA A 38 9.96 -9.25 -16.05
C ALA A 38 11.04 -9.14 -14.94
N GLU A 39 11.61 -7.95 -14.75
CA GLU A 39 12.52 -7.66 -13.63
C GLU A 39 11.79 -7.61 -12.28
N MET A 40 10.62 -6.96 -12.23
CA MET A 40 9.76 -6.94 -11.04
C MET A 40 9.47 -8.35 -10.52
N ARG A 41 9.18 -9.31 -11.40
CA ARG A 41 8.94 -10.70 -11.01
C ARG A 41 10.15 -11.37 -10.34
N ARG A 42 11.37 -10.89 -10.60
CA ARG A 42 12.60 -11.42 -9.99
C ARG A 42 12.96 -10.74 -8.67
N GLN A 43 12.67 -9.44 -8.51
CA GLN A 43 13.07 -8.63 -7.35
C GLN A 43 11.87 -7.97 -6.64
N ASN A 44 10.75 -8.70 -6.56
CA ASN A 44 9.41 -8.16 -6.30
C ASN A 44 9.30 -7.21 -5.09
N ILE A 45 10.06 -7.44 -4.01
CA ILE A 45 9.95 -6.64 -2.79
C ILE A 45 10.64 -5.27 -2.91
N VAL A 46 11.79 -5.21 -3.59
CA VAL A 46 12.64 -3.99 -3.65
C VAL A 46 12.52 -3.24 -4.96
N PHE A 47 11.98 -3.89 -6.00
CA PHE A 47 11.76 -3.26 -7.29
C PHE A 47 10.80 -2.06 -7.19
N CYS A 48 11.15 -0.97 -7.85
CA CYS A 48 10.27 0.19 -8.01
C CYS A 48 10.37 0.77 -9.43
N ALA A 49 9.29 1.38 -9.88
CA ALA A 49 9.31 2.23 -11.06
C ALA A 49 10.18 3.48 -10.80
N PRO A 50 10.69 4.16 -11.84
CA PRO A 50 11.37 5.44 -11.67
C PRO A 50 10.47 6.43 -10.93
N GLU A 51 10.97 6.99 -9.81
CA GLU A 51 10.24 7.90 -8.91
C GLU A 51 8.98 7.28 -8.27
N GLY A 52 8.85 5.95 -8.29
CA GLY A 52 7.78 5.21 -7.63
C GLY A 52 8.22 4.58 -6.31
N GLU A 53 7.30 3.83 -5.70
CA GLU A 53 7.53 3.08 -4.46
C GLU A 53 7.87 1.61 -4.76
N SER A 54 8.65 0.98 -3.88
CA SER A 54 8.75 -0.50 -3.84
C SER A 54 7.69 -1.09 -2.91
N LEU A 55 7.45 -2.40 -2.99
CA LEU A 55 6.53 -3.07 -2.07
C LEU A 55 6.99 -2.96 -0.61
N ASP A 56 8.29 -3.00 -0.35
CA ASP A 56 8.85 -2.79 0.99
C ASP A 56 8.48 -1.41 1.58
N MET A 57 8.56 -0.35 0.76
CA MET A 57 8.18 1.00 1.19
C MET A 57 6.69 1.08 1.55
N VAL A 58 5.83 0.52 0.69
CA VAL A 58 4.37 0.51 0.90
C VAL A 58 4.00 -0.27 2.14
N GLN A 59 4.58 -1.47 2.31
CA GLN A 59 4.34 -2.31 3.48
C GLN A 59 4.73 -1.59 4.78
N LYS A 60 5.88 -0.94 4.81
CA LYS A 60 6.35 -0.20 6.00
C LYS A 60 5.37 0.91 6.40
N ARG A 61 4.94 1.75 5.46
CA ARG A 61 3.99 2.85 5.77
C ARG A 61 2.60 2.33 6.16
N ALA A 62 2.12 1.29 5.48
CA ALA A 62 0.80 0.72 5.78
C ALA A 62 0.77 0.03 7.16
N ILE A 63 1.81 -0.74 7.50
CA ILE A 63 1.94 -1.38 8.82
C ILE A 63 2.01 -0.31 9.91
N ALA A 64 2.89 0.69 9.76
CA ALA A 64 3.02 1.76 10.74
C ALA A 64 1.70 2.52 10.99
N ALA A 65 0.88 2.70 9.95
CA ALA A 65 -0.43 3.33 10.06
C ALA A 65 -1.48 2.45 10.75
N LEU A 66 -1.41 1.12 10.56
CA LEU A 66 -2.39 0.17 11.08
C LEU A 66 -2.05 -0.36 12.49
N GLU A 67 -0.77 -0.37 12.87
CA GLU A 67 -0.28 -0.91 14.14
C GLU A 67 -1.05 -0.38 15.37
N PRO A 68 -1.34 0.94 15.50
CA PRO A 68 -2.07 1.44 16.66
C PRO A 68 -3.48 0.85 16.79
N TYR A 69 -4.17 0.61 15.66
CA TYR A 69 -5.50 0.01 15.65
C TYR A 69 -5.46 -1.46 16.04
N VAL A 70 -4.42 -2.17 15.61
CA VAL A 70 -4.18 -3.57 15.98
C VAL A 70 -3.92 -3.68 17.48
N GLU A 71 -3.06 -2.82 18.04
CA GLU A 71 -2.76 -2.79 19.48
C GLU A 71 -3.98 -2.43 20.32
N GLN A 72 -4.78 -1.45 19.90
CA GLN A 72 -6.03 -1.13 20.57
C GLN A 72 -6.99 -2.33 20.58
N ALA A 73 -7.16 -3.01 19.44
CA ALA A 73 -8.04 -4.17 19.34
C ALA A 73 -7.57 -5.33 20.23
N LYS A 74 -6.26 -5.57 20.34
CA LYS A 74 -5.67 -6.56 21.25
C LYS A 74 -6.01 -6.25 22.71
N GLN A 75 -5.85 -5.00 23.14
CA GLN A 75 -6.16 -4.57 24.50
C GLN A 75 -7.66 -4.75 24.82
N GLU A 76 -8.54 -4.35 23.91
CA GLU A 76 -9.99 -4.52 24.08
C GLU A 76 -10.41 -5.99 24.16
N SER A 77 -9.70 -6.89 23.47
CA SER A 77 -9.95 -8.33 23.53
C SER A 77 -9.50 -8.96 24.86
N ILE A 78 -8.48 -8.41 25.52
CA ILE A 78 -8.00 -8.92 26.82
C ILE A 78 -8.96 -8.50 27.93
N VAL A 79 -9.46 -7.26 27.90
CA VAL A 79 -10.36 -6.71 28.94
C VAL A 79 -11.76 -7.37 28.92
N LYS A 80 -12.17 -7.94 27.79
CA LYS A 80 -13.50 -8.57 27.61
C LYS A 80 -13.54 -10.07 27.92
N ASN A 81 -12.40 -10.70 28.23
CA ASN A 81 -12.28 -12.11 28.67
C ASN A 81 -11.86 -12.18 30.13
#